data_AF-A0A1A6GDJ8-F1
#
_entry.id   AF-A0A1A6GDJ8-F1
#
_cell.length_a   1.000
_cell.length_b   1.000
_cell.length_c   1.000
_cell.angle_alpha   90.00
_cell.angle_beta   90.00
_cell.angle_gamma   90.00
#
_symmetry.space_group_name_H-M   'P 1'
#
loop_
_entity.id
_entity.type
_entity.pdbx_description
1 polymer ?
#
loop_
_entity_poly.entity_id
_entity_poly.type
_entity_poly.pdbx_seq_one_letter_code
_entity_poly.pdbx_strand_id
1 'polypeptide(L)'
;ISENETSAVTFILVGFSDYPDLQVPLFLLFLTIYTVTVLGNLGMIAIIRLNPKLHTPMYFFLSHLSFVDFCYSTVVTPKLLENLIVEDRRISFAGCVMQFFFICIFVVTETFMLAVMAYD
;
A
#
# COMPACT_ATOMS: atom_id res chain seq x y z
N ILE A 1 -19.90 23.94 -31.42
CA ILE A 1 -19.80 22.93 -30.34
C ILE A 1 -18.52 23.27 -29.61
N SER A 2 -18.62 23.96 -28.48
CA SER A 2 -17.48 24.34 -27.65
C SER A 2 -16.99 23.10 -26.93
N GLU A 3 -15.75 22.68 -27.20
CA GLU A 3 -15.08 21.61 -26.46
C GLU A 3 -15.07 21.95 -24.98
N ASN A 4 -15.67 21.08 -24.16
CA ASN A 4 -15.51 21.07 -22.72
C ASN A 4 -14.05 20.72 -22.41
N GLU A 5 -13.18 21.73 -22.37
CA GLU A 5 -11.88 21.66 -21.72
C GLU A 5 -12.10 21.62 -20.19
N THR A 6 -12.70 20.53 -19.69
CA THR A 6 -12.57 20.17 -18.29
C THR A 6 -11.11 19.82 -18.06
N SER A 7 -10.30 20.83 -17.76
CA SER A 7 -8.94 20.69 -17.28
C SER A 7 -8.94 19.65 -16.16
N ALA A 8 -8.46 18.44 -16.46
CA ALA A 8 -8.37 17.37 -15.48
C ALA A 8 -7.53 17.91 -14.33
N VAL A 9 -8.14 18.06 -13.13
CA VAL A 9 -7.45 18.57 -11.95
C VAL A 9 -6.35 17.55 -11.58
N THR A 10 -5.12 17.84 -11.97
CA THR A 10 -3.93 17.05 -11.66
C THR A 10 -3.35 17.53 -10.35
N PHE A 11 -3.19 16.61 -9.39
CA PHE A 11 -2.54 16.90 -8.12
C PHE A 11 -1.05 16.63 -8.23
N ILE A 12 -0.23 17.56 -7.72
CA ILE A 12 1.23 17.44 -7.66
C ILE A 12 1.60 17.19 -6.20
N LEU A 13 2.31 16.10 -5.93
CA LEU A 13 2.80 15.78 -4.60
C LEU A 13 4.09 16.58 -4.31
N VAL A 14 3.95 17.75 -3.67
CA VAL A 14 5.05 18.70 -3.42
C VAL A 14 6.06 18.20 -2.38
N GLY A 15 5.64 17.31 -1.47
CA GLY A 15 6.35 17.02 -0.21
C GLY A 15 7.80 16.52 -0.30
N PHE A 16 8.25 16.01 -1.45
CA PHE A 16 9.63 15.52 -1.65
C PHE A 16 10.40 16.32 -2.72
N SER A 17 9.84 17.43 -3.20
CA SER A 17 10.40 18.17 -4.35
C SER A 17 11.55 19.11 -4.00
N ASP A 18 11.65 19.54 -2.73
CA ASP A 18 12.61 20.57 -2.32
C ASP A 18 13.99 20.03 -1.93
N TYR A 19 14.16 18.69 -1.86
CA TYR A 19 15.39 18.04 -1.40
C TYR A 19 15.81 16.90 -2.35
N PRO A 20 16.47 17.21 -3.48
CA PRO A 20 16.91 16.21 -4.46
C PRO A 20 17.88 15.18 -3.85
N ASP A 21 18.71 15.59 -2.89
CA ASP A 21 19.65 14.70 -2.19
C ASP A 21 18.95 13.63 -1.34
N LEU A 22 17.69 13.87 -0.94
CA LEU A 22 16.92 12.95 -0.10
C LEU A 22 16.05 11.98 -0.92
N GLN A 23 15.85 12.21 -2.22
CA GLN A 23 15.01 11.35 -3.06
C GLN A 23 15.58 9.94 -3.21
N VAL A 24 16.89 9.82 -3.44
CA VAL A 24 17.59 8.53 -3.57
C VAL A 24 17.54 7.71 -2.28
N PRO A 25 17.90 8.23 -1.08
CA PRO A 25 17.80 7.46 0.14
C PRO A 25 16.36 7.11 0.51
N LEU A 26 15.39 8.01 0.27
CA LEU A 26 13.97 7.69 0.47
C LEU A 26 13.50 6.58 -0.47
N PHE A 27 13.89 6.62 -1.74
CA PHE A 27 13.58 5.58 -2.71
C PHE A 27 14.09 4.21 -2.25
N LEU A 28 15.36 4.14 -1.85
CA LEU A 28 15.96 2.90 -1.33
C LEU A 28 15.28 2.42 -0.05
N LEU A 29 14.95 3.34 0.86
CA LEU A 29 14.23 3.02 2.10
C LEU A 29 12.86 2.42 1.80
N PHE A 30 12.03 3.09 0.99
CA PHE A 30 10.69 2.61 0.65
C PHE A 30 10.73 1.32 -0.17
N LEU A 31 11.71 1.15 -1.06
CA LEU A 31 11.93 -0.09 -1.80
C LEU A 31 12.26 -1.27 -0.87
N THR A 32 13.13 -1.02 0.13
CA THR A 32 13.50 -2.02 1.13
C THR A 32 12.29 -2.42 1.97
N ILE A 33 11.54 -1.43 2.48
CA ILE A 33 10.31 -1.68 3.23
C ILE A 33 9.32 -2.48 2.39
N TYR A 34 9.06 -2.07 1.14
CA TYR A 34 8.17 -2.79 0.23
C TYR A 34 8.55 -4.26 0.08
N THR A 35 9.83 -4.51 -0.19
CA THR A 35 10.35 -5.87 -0.43
C THR A 35 10.19 -6.73 0.81
N VAL A 36 10.55 -6.21 1.98
CA VAL A 36 10.40 -6.92 3.26
C VAL A 36 8.93 -7.21 3.56
N THR A 37 8.04 -6.23 3.40
CA THR A 37 6.61 -6.39 3.68
C THR A 37 5.95 -7.39 2.73
N VAL A 38 6.27 -7.33 1.43
CA VAL A 38 5.73 -8.28 0.45
C VAL A 38 6.22 -9.69 0.73
N LEU A 39 7.52 -9.88 0.90
CA LEU A 39 8.10 -11.20 1.16
C LEU A 39 7.62 -11.78 2.49
N GLY A 40 7.54 -10.95 3.53
CA GLY A 40 7.06 -11.36 4.85
C GLY A 40 5.61 -11.84 4.81
N ASN A 41 4.71 -11.05 4.20
CA ASN A 41 3.29 -11.37 4.15
C ASN A 41 2.98 -12.54 3.21
N LEU A 42 3.59 -12.60 2.02
CA LEU A 42 3.45 -13.76 1.14
C LEU A 42 4.04 -15.02 1.76
N GLY A 43 5.19 -14.90 2.45
CA GLY A 43 5.81 -15.99 3.19
C GLY A 43 4.90 -16.51 4.30
N MET A 44 4.28 -15.61 5.07
CA MET A 44 3.34 -15.98 6.13
C MET A 44 2.13 -16.73 5.58
N ILE A 45 1.53 -16.23 4.49
CA ILE A 45 0.44 -16.94 3.78
C ILE A 45 0.91 -18.33 3.34
N ALA A 46 2.08 -18.44 2.69
CA ALA A 46 2.61 -19.71 2.21
C ALA A 46 2.82 -20.71 3.36
N ILE A 47 3.43 -20.27 4.46
CA ILE A 47 3.68 -21.11 5.65
C ILE A 47 2.37 -21.65 6.23
N ILE A 48 1.35 -20.81 6.35
CA ILE A 48 0.04 -21.21 6.89
C ILE A 48 -0.64 -22.23 5.97
N ARG A 49 -0.58 -22.02 4.65
CA ARG A 49 -1.20 -22.94 3.67
C ARG A 49 -0.49 -24.28 3.56
N LEU A 50 0.83 -24.32 3.75
CA LEU A 50 1.62 -25.54 3.65
C LEU A 50 1.62 -26.38 4.93
N ASN A 51 1.31 -25.77 6.08
CA ASN A 51 1.36 -26.44 7.38
C ASN A 51 -0.06 -26.63 7.97
N PRO A 52 -0.67 -27.81 7.83
CA PRO A 52 -2.01 -28.07 8.36
C PRO A 52 -2.10 -27.98 9.90
N LYS A 53 -0.97 -28.06 10.60
CA LYS A 53 -0.88 -27.85 12.07
C LYS A 53 -1.12 -26.39 12.48
N LEU A 54 -0.98 -25.44 11.56
CA LEU A 54 -1.25 -24.03 11.78
C LEU A 54 -2.70 -23.67 11.44
N HIS A 55 -3.60 -24.62 11.16
CA HIS A 55 -5.01 -24.33 10.89
C HIS A 55 -5.81 -24.12 12.19
N THR A 56 -5.35 -23.19 13.03
CA THR A 56 -6.13 -22.65 14.16
C THR A 56 -6.79 -21.33 13.75
N PRO A 57 -7.90 -20.91 14.41
CA PRO A 57 -8.60 -19.67 14.08
C PRO A 57 -7.67 -18.44 14.03
N MET A 58 -6.77 -18.27 15.01
CA MET A 58 -5.74 -17.24 15.01
C MET A 58 -4.93 -17.13 13.70
N TYR A 59 -4.41 -18.25 13.18
CA TYR A 59 -3.60 -18.26 11.95
C TYR A 59 -4.44 -18.06 10.69
N PHE A 60 -5.72 -18.42 10.72
CA PHE A 60 -6.64 -18.06 9.63
C PHE A 60 -6.79 -16.54 9.53
N PHE A 61 -7.02 -15.85 10.65
CA PHE A 61 -7.06 -14.38 10.69
C PHE A 61 -5.72 -13.77 10.29
N LEU A 62 -4.60 -14.34 10.75
CA LEU A 62 -3.26 -13.91 10.37
C LEU A 62 -3.04 -14.00 8.84
N SER A 63 -3.50 -15.07 8.18
CA SER A 63 -3.41 -15.18 6.72
C SER A 63 -4.23 -14.10 6.00
N HIS A 64 -5.39 -13.71 6.55
CA HIS A 64 -6.20 -12.62 5.99
C HIS A 64 -5.56 -11.26 6.23
N LEU A 65 -5.00 -11.03 7.42
CA LEU A 65 -4.24 -9.83 7.76
C LEU A 65 -3.03 -9.67 6.82
N SER A 66 -2.24 -10.72 6.61
CA SER A 66 -1.12 -10.69 5.68
C SER A 66 -1.54 -10.38 4.23
N PHE A 67 -2.71 -10.84 3.81
CA PHE A 67 -3.25 -10.51 2.49
C PHE A 67 -3.64 -9.03 2.38
N VAL A 68 -4.26 -8.49 3.44
CA VAL A 68 -4.59 -7.06 3.54
C VAL A 68 -3.32 -6.21 3.51
N ASP A 69 -2.29 -6.57 4.28
CA ASP A 69 -1.02 -5.86 4.34
C ASP A 69 -0.27 -5.87 3.00
N PHE A 70 -0.29 -7.01 2.31
CA PHE A 70 0.25 -7.13 0.95
C PHE A 70 -0.47 -6.22 -0.05
N CYS A 71 -1.81 -6.22 -0.03
CA CYS A 71 -2.62 -5.36 -0.90
C CYS A 71 -2.37 -3.88 -0.59
N TYR A 72 -2.39 -3.50 0.70
CA TYR A 72 -2.13 -2.15 1.17
C TYR A 72 -0.78 -1.64 0.69
N SER A 73 0.28 -2.41 0.91
CA SER A 73 1.65 -2.06 0.50
C SER A 73 1.76 -1.91 -1.02
N THR A 74 1.07 -2.73 -1.79
CA THR A 74 1.10 -2.69 -3.26
C THR A 74 0.30 -1.52 -3.84
N VAL A 75 -0.71 -1.00 -3.13
CA VAL A 75 -1.46 0.19 -3.58
C VAL A 75 -0.67 1.47 -3.28
N VAL A 76 -0.02 1.55 -2.13
CA VAL A 76 0.62 2.78 -1.64
C VAL A 76 2.07 2.91 -2.11
N THR A 77 2.87 1.87 -1.92
CA THR A 77 4.32 1.97 -2.05
C THR A 77 4.81 2.12 -3.50
N PRO A 78 4.29 1.39 -4.50
CA PRO A 78 4.69 1.59 -5.90
C PRO A 78 4.43 3.01 -6.40
N LYS A 79 3.32 3.61 -5.98
CA LYS A 79 2.95 4.99 -6.36
C LYS A 79 3.83 6.02 -5.65
N LEU A 80 4.24 5.74 -4.42
CA LEU A 80 5.23 6.54 -3.72
C LEU A 80 6.62 6.44 -4.38
N LEU A 81 7.05 5.24 -4.79
CA LEU A 81 8.31 5.03 -5.52
C LEU A 81 8.32 5.71 -6.88
N GLU A 82 7.22 5.62 -7.63
CA GLU A 82 7.03 6.31 -8.91
C GLU A 82 7.18 7.83 -8.73
N ASN A 83 6.58 8.39 -7.68
CA ASN A 83 6.69 9.82 -7.36
C ASN A 83 8.11 10.26 -6.95
N LEU A 84 9.01 9.34 -6.59
CA LEU A 84 10.40 9.66 -6.25
C LEU A 84 11.36 9.56 -7.44
N ILE A 85 10.99 8.82 -8.50
CA ILE A 85 11.80 8.67 -9.72
C ILE A 85 11.33 9.61 -10.83
N VAL A 86 10.01 9.77 -10.99
CA VAL A 86 9.42 10.49 -12.12
C VAL A 86 9.28 11.97 -11.79
N GLU A 87 9.80 12.82 -12.68
CA GLU A 87 9.74 14.28 -12.55
C GLU A 87 8.29 14.79 -12.67
N ASP A 88 7.48 14.16 -13.52
CA ASP A 88 6.05 14.42 -13.71
C ASP A 88 5.19 13.61 -12.71
N ARG A 89 5.03 14.16 -11.50
CA ARG A 89 4.31 13.53 -10.36
C ARG A 89 2.80 13.75 -10.38
N ARG A 90 2.20 13.76 -11.58
CA ARG A 90 0.77 14.04 -11.72
C ARG A 90 -0.04 12.78 -11.40
N ILE A 91 -0.80 12.85 -10.32
CA ILE A 91 -1.89 11.90 -10.08
C ILE A 91 -3.21 12.53 -10.55
N SER A 92 -4.04 11.74 -11.22
CA SER A 92 -5.40 12.17 -11.54
C SER A 92 -6.22 12.25 -10.24
N PHE A 93 -7.17 13.19 -10.16
CA PHE A 93 -8.07 13.29 -9.01
C PHE A 93 -8.76 11.95 -8.71
N ALA A 94 -9.25 11.25 -9.75
CA ALA A 94 -9.84 9.93 -9.58
C ALA A 94 -8.84 8.91 -8.99
N GLY A 95 -7.59 8.89 -9.46
CA GLY A 95 -6.54 8.02 -8.90
C GLY A 95 -6.25 8.31 -7.42
N CYS A 96 -6.18 9.59 -7.05
CA CYS A 96 -5.98 10.00 -5.65
C CYS A 96 -7.15 9.58 -4.75
N VAL A 97 -8.40 9.81 -5.19
CA VAL A 97 -9.60 9.41 -4.44
C VAL A 97 -9.67 7.89 -4.28
N MET A 98 -9.36 7.14 -5.34
CA MET A 98 -9.32 5.67 -5.28
C MET A 98 -8.26 5.16 -4.30
N GLN A 99 -7.04 5.71 -4.35
CA GLN A 99 -5.98 5.36 -3.40
C GLN A 99 -6.40 5.63 -1.95
N PHE A 100 -6.94 6.81 -1.68
CA PHE A 100 -7.41 7.18 -0.35
C PHE A 100 -8.50 6.22 0.14
N PHE A 101 -9.46 5.90 -0.72
CA PHE A 101 -10.53 4.96 -0.40
C PHE A 101 -10.01 3.56 -0.05
N PHE A 102 -9.09 3.02 -0.86
CA PHE A 102 -8.46 1.73 -0.57
C PHE A 102 -7.66 1.75 0.75
N ILE A 103 -6.88 2.80 1.00
CA ILE A 103 -6.15 2.99 2.25
C ILE A 103 -7.11 2.94 3.45
N CYS A 104 -8.21 3.69 3.40
CA CYS A 104 -9.20 3.70 4.48
C CYS A 104 -9.81 2.30 4.71
N ILE A 105 -10.20 1.61 3.65
CA ILE A 105 -10.76 0.25 3.76
C ILE A 105 -9.76 -0.72 4.39
N PHE A 106 -8.51 -0.70 3.92
CA PHE A 106 -7.49 -1.62 4.44
C PHE A 106 -7.17 -1.34 5.90
N VAL A 107 -6.99 -0.08 6.32
CA VAL A 107 -6.73 0.28 7.72
C VAL A 107 -7.88 -0.15 8.63
N VAL A 108 -9.13 0.05 8.19
CA VAL A 108 -10.30 -0.38 8.95
C VAL A 108 -10.33 -1.91 9.07
N THR A 109 -10.06 -2.62 7.96
CA THR A 109 -10.03 -4.09 7.94
C THR A 109 -8.92 -4.65 8.83
N GLU A 110 -7.72 -4.06 8.77
CA GLU A 110 -6.58 -4.39 9.62
C GLU A 110 -6.95 -4.24 11.10
N THR A 111 -7.57 -3.11 11.47
CA THR A 111 -7.99 -2.85 12.86
C THR A 111 -9.02 -3.88 13.36
N PHE A 112 -10.00 -4.23 12.53
CA PHE A 112 -10.99 -5.27 12.87
C PHE A 112 -10.33 -6.65 13.01
N MET A 113 -9.42 -7.01 12.10
CA MET A 113 -8.69 -8.29 12.18
C MET A 113 -7.83 -8.37 13.43
N LEU A 114 -7.10 -7.32 13.78
CA LEU A 114 -6.31 -7.23 15.01
C LEU A 114 -7.20 -7.37 16.26
N ALA A 115 -8.38 -6.74 16.27
CA ALA A 115 -9.32 -6.86 17.37
C ALA A 115 -9.87 -8.28 17.54
N VAL A 116 -10.20 -8.97 16.44
CA VAL A 116 -10.65 -10.36 16.46
C VAL A 116 -9.52 -11.29 16.92
N MET A 117 -8.29 -11.08 16.45
CA MET A 117 -7.11 -11.84 16.89
C MET A 117 -6.76 -11.64 18.37
N ALA A 118 -7.07 -10.48 18.94
CA ALA A 118 -6.89 -10.23 20.37
C ALA A 118 -8.01 -10.84 21.23
N TYR A 119 -9.14 -11.18 20.62
CA TYR A 119 -10.29 -11.80 21.28
C TYR A 119 -10.27 -13.33 21.21
N ASP A 120 -9.76 -13.90 20.11
CA ASP A 120 -9.46 -15.34 19.95
C ASP A 120 -8.34 -15.80 20.88
#